data_AF-A0A0F8W6U5-F1
#
_entry.id   AF-A0A0F8W6U5-F1
#
_cell.length_a   1.000
_cell.length_b   1.000
_cell.length_c   1.000
_cell.angle_alpha   90.00
_cell.angle_beta   90.00
_cell.angle_gamma   90.00
#
_symmetry.space_group_name_H-M   'P 1'
#
loop_
_entity.id
_entity.type
_entity.pdbx_description
1 polymer ?
#
loop_
_entity_poly.entity_id
_entity_poly.type
_entity_poly.pdbx_seq_one_letter_code
_entity_poly.pdbx_strand_id
1 'polypeptide(L)'
;MNYEGYVYPNETVEWGLMIVMYPYITGIVAGTFIVSSLYHVFKVEKLAPVGKLSLLVSLAFLCLATTPLLLHLGHPERSFFIMIRPNLRSAMSGFGFIYSFYMALLLLEIWFIYRPLIVDLSRNASTAAARLFYSVIALGVREIPEPARRIDARIITLLAGIGIPAACILTGYVDLVKILELTLANGRDPRTGKQLGPETGEATEFQSFDELFEAW
;
A
#
# COMPACT_ATOMS: atom_id res chain seq x y z
N MET A 1 20.76 25.62 10.51
CA MET A 1 20.21 26.92 10.94
C MET A 1 19.86 26.76 12.40
N ASN A 2 20.44 27.57 13.28
CA ASN A 2 20.06 27.60 14.69
C ASN A 2 18.94 28.63 14.82
N TYR A 3 17.76 28.18 15.19
CA TYR A 3 16.61 29.07 15.41
C TYR A 3 16.59 29.45 16.89
N GLU A 4 16.65 30.75 17.19
CA GLU A 4 16.42 31.28 18.54
C GLU A 4 14.96 31.76 18.63
N GLY A 5 14.10 31.02 19.33
CA GLY A 5 12.70 31.38 19.55
C GLY A 5 11.68 30.29 19.22
N TYR A 6 10.41 30.67 19.08
CA TYR A 6 9.33 29.79 18.64
C TYR A 6 9.46 29.57 17.13
N VAL A 7 9.65 28.33 16.72
CA VAL A 7 9.83 27.96 15.30
C VAL A 7 8.48 27.55 14.75
N TYR A 8 8.06 28.19 13.66
CA TYR A 8 6.83 27.78 12.99
C TYR A 8 7.06 26.43 12.28
N PRO A 9 6.07 25.53 12.19
CA PRO A 9 6.22 24.20 11.59
C PRO A 9 6.72 24.19 10.13
N ASN A 10 6.63 25.34 9.46
CA ASN A 10 7.03 25.63 8.10
C ASN A 10 8.44 26.25 7.99
N GLU A 11 9.07 26.60 9.12
CA GLU A 11 10.45 27.09 9.17
C GLU A 11 11.47 25.95 9.35
N THR A 12 11.02 24.74 9.78
CA THR A 12 11.83 23.52 9.92
C THR A 12 11.29 22.37 9.08
N VAL A 13 12.19 21.54 8.55
CA VAL A 13 11.82 20.31 7.83
C VAL A 13 11.57 19.21 8.85
N GLU A 14 10.33 19.07 9.29
CA GLU A 14 9.91 18.01 10.23
C GLU A 14 9.83 16.63 9.57
N TRP A 15 9.54 16.61 8.26
CA TRP A 15 9.43 15.38 7.47
C TRP A 15 10.79 15.03 6.86
N GLY A 16 11.50 14.15 7.57
CA GLY A 16 12.80 13.64 7.13
C GLY A 16 12.70 12.47 6.14
N LEU A 17 13.85 11.86 5.85
CA LEU A 17 13.97 10.72 4.94
C LEU A 17 12.97 9.59 5.24
N MET A 18 12.69 9.33 6.51
CA MET A 18 11.72 8.29 6.92
C MET A 18 10.33 8.50 6.32
N ILE A 19 9.86 9.76 6.25
CA ILE A 19 8.58 10.10 5.63
C ILE A 19 8.64 9.97 4.10
N VAL A 20 9.81 10.16 3.48
CA VAL A 20 9.99 9.94 2.04
C VAL A 20 10.07 8.45 1.68
N MET A 21 10.57 7.63 2.59
CA MET A 21 10.72 6.19 2.36
C MET A 21 9.39 5.45 2.36
N TYR A 22 8.39 5.86 3.15
CA TYR A 22 7.13 5.10 3.22
C TYR A 22 6.32 5.14 1.90
N PRO A 23 6.13 6.29 1.20
CA PRO A 23 5.44 6.35 -0.09
C PRO A 23 6.18 5.58 -1.16
N TYR A 24 7.52 5.67 -1.15
CA TYR A 24 8.39 4.93 -2.05
C TYR A 24 8.18 3.41 -1.89
N ILE A 25 8.18 2.91 -0.65
CA ILE A 25 7.93 1.49 -0.37
C ILE A 25 6.51 1.10 -0.79
N THR A 26 5.49 1.89 -0.46
CA THR A 26 4.11 1.60 -0.88
C THR A 26 3.93 1.65 -2.40
N GLY A 27 4.70 2.47 -3.11
CA GLY A 27 4.77 2.50 -4.57
C GLY A 27 5.34 1.20 -5.15
N ILE A 28 6.40 0.65 -4.55
CA ILE A 28 6.94 -0.67 -4.91
C ILE A 28 5.90 -1.76 -4.68
N VAL A 29 5.19 -1.72 -3.54
CA VAL A 29 4.10 -2.66 -3.23
C VAL A 29 3.04 -2.64 -4.33
N ALA A 30 2.54 -1.46 -4.70
CA ALA A 30 1.54 -1.33 -5.75
C ALA A 30 2.05 -1.81 -7.12
N GLY A 31 3.29 -1.45 -7.50
CA GLY A 31 3.89 -1.89 -8.76
C GLY A 31 4.05 -3.40 -8.84
N THR A 32 4.56 -4.03 -7.79
CA THR A 32 4.74 -5.50 -7.72
C THR A 32 3.41 -6.25 -7.68
N PHE A 33 2.39 -5.67 -7.05
CA PHE A 33 1.02 -6.18 -7.09
C PHE A 33 0.44 -6.13 -8.51
N ILE A 34 0.56 -4.99 -9.21
CA ILE A 34 0.07 -4.83 -10.59
C ILE A 34 0.68 -5.88 -11.52
N VAL A 35 1.97 -6.22 -11.36
CA VAL A 35 2.62 -7.30 -12.12
C VAL A 35 1.90 -8.65 -11.92
N SER A 36 1.41 -8.94 -10.72
CA SER A 36 0.58 -10.13 -10.47
C SER A 36 -0.79 -10.01 -11.13
N SER A 37 -1.44 -8.85 -11.01
CA SER A 37 -2.77 -8.63 -11.58
C SER A 37 -2.77 -8.73 -13.11
N LEU A 38 -1.69 -8.32 -13.79
CA LEU A 38 -1.52 -8.50 -15.24
C LEU A 38 -1.60 -9.97 -15.67
N TYR A 39 -1.10 -10.89 -14.85
CA TYR A 39 -1.25 -12.32 -15.11
C TYR A 39 -2.64 -12.83 -14.73
N HIS A 40 -3.11 -12.57 -13.51
CA HIS A 40 -4.34 -13.20 -13.00
C HIS A 40 -5.63 -12.60 -13.59
N VAL A 41 -5.67 -11.28 -13.81
CA VAL A 41 -6.83 -10.54 -14.36
C VAL A 41 -6.74 -10.44 -15.87
N PHE A 42 -5.63 -9.91 -16.40
CA PHE A 42 -5.47 -9.60 -17.82
C PHE A 42 -4.91 -10.76 -18.65
N LYS A 43 -4.61 -11.91 -18.04
CA LYS A 43 -4.15 -13.15 -18.69
C LYS A 43 -2.88 -12.99 -19.53
N VAL A 44 -1.96 -12.13 -19.09
CA VAL A 44 -0.65 -11.96 -19.73
C VAL A 44 0.27 -13.13 -19.37
N GLU A 45 0.26 -14.20 -20.18
CA GLU A 45 0.97 -15.46 -19.90
C GLU A 45 2.49 -15.30 -19.77
N LYS A 46 3.08 -14.32 -20.46
CA LYS A 46 4.52 -14.02 -20.37
C LYS A 46 4.98 -13.71 -18.93
N LEU A 47 4.06 -13.23 -18.07
CA LEU A 47 4.33 -12.88 -16.69
C LEU A 47 3.99 -13.99 -15.70
N ALA A 48 3.50 -15.15 -16.13
CA ALA A 48 3.20 -16.29 -15.27
C ALA A 48 4.31 -16.67 -14.26
N PRO A 49 5.62 -16.74 -14.64
CA PRO A 49 6.67 -17.07 -13.68
C PRO A 49 6.92 -15.96 -12.65
N VAL A 50 6.67 -14.71 -13.02
CA VAL A 50 6.93 -13.55 -12.16
C VAL A 50 5.72 -13.19 -11.30
N GLY A 51 4.49 -13.41 -11.77
CA GLY A 51 3.27 -12.97 -11.08
C GLY A 51 3.08 -13.59 -9.69
N LYS A 52 3.45 -14.86 -9.51
CA LYS A 52 3.40 -15.50 -8.18
C LYS A 52 4.47 -14.97 -7.23
N LEU A 53 5.67 -14.70 -7.76
CA LEU A 53 6.78 -14.15 -6.98
C LEU A 53 6.56 -12.68 -6.64
N SER A 54 5.96 -11.91 -7.54
CA SER A 54 5.72 -10.48 -7.35
C SER A 54 4.75 -10.21 -6.19
N LEU A 55 3.78 -11.10 -5.94
CA LEU A 55 2.94 -11.03 -4.75
C LEU A 55 3.72 -11.21 -3.45
N LEU A 56 4.67 -12.15 -3.42
CA LEU A 56 5.51 -12.35 -2.23
C LEU A 56 6.42 -11.15 -1.98
N VAL A 57 6.95 -10.55 -3.06
CA VAL A 57 7.72 -9.30 -2.98
C VAL A 57 6.83 -8.18 -2.45
N SER A 58 5.61 -8.05 -2.99
CA SER A 58 4.63 -7.07 -2.54
C SER A 58 4.31 -7.23 -1.05
N LEU A 59 4.09 -8.46 -0.57
CA LEU A 59 3.90 -8.76 0.87
C LEU A 59 5.10 -8.33 1.70
N ALA A 60 6.32 -8.69 1.28
CA ALA A 60 7.55 -8.39 2.03
C ALA A 60 7.74 -6.88 2.20
N PHE A 61 7.56 -6.10 1.12
CA PHE A 61 7.64 -4.65 1.19
C PHE A 61 6.49 -4.05 1.97
N LEU A 62 5.27 -4.58 1.85
CA LEU A 62 4.11 -4.08 2.59
C LEU A 62 4.33 -4.24 4.09
N CYS A 63 4.81 -5.39 4.56
CA CYS A 63 5.16 -5.63 5.97
C CYS A 63 6.16 -4.60 6.52
N LEU A 64 7.06 -4.10 5.68
CA LEU A 64 8.09 -3.12 6.06
C LEU A 64 7.67 -1.67 5.80
N ALA A 65 6.56 -1.42 5.10
CA ALA A 65 6.13 -0.08 4.69
C ALA A 65 5.82 0.83 5.88
N THR A 66 5.37 0.27 7.00
CA THR A 66 5.07 1.04 8.23
C THR A 66 6.31 1.31 9.08
N THR A 67 7.43 0.63 8.84
CA THR A 67 8.63 0.76 9.67
C THR A 67 9.21 2.19 9.66
N PRO A 68 9.39 2.86 8.50
CA PRO A 68 9.88 4.24 8.49
C PRO A 68 8.95 5.19 9.27
N LEU A 69 7.64 4.98 9.16
CA LEU A 69 6.62 5.77 9.84
C LEU A 69 6.70 5.62 11.36
N LEU A 70 6.88 4.39 11.84
CA LEU A 70 7.08 4.09 13.26
C LEU A 70 8.40 4.67 13.80
N LEU A 71 9.47 4.66 13.00
CA LEU A 71 10.75 5.25 13.41
C LEU A 71 10.73 6.78 13.42
N HIS A 72 9.83 7.41 12.64
CA HIS A 72 9.63 8.86 12.65
C HIS A 72 8.75 9.32 13.82
N LEU A 73 7.83 8.46 14.29
CA LEU A 73 7.00 8.73 15.47
C LEU A 73 7.86 8.83 16.74
N GLY A 74 7.64 9.88 17.54
CA GLY A 74 8.30 10.02 18.85
C GLY A 74 7.86 8.97 19.89
N HIS A 75 6.66 8.41 19.73
CA HIS A 75 6.08 7.39 20.62
C HIS A 75 5.48 6.22 19.79
N PRO A 76 6.32 5.37 19.17
CA PRO A 76 5.88 4.29 18.30
C PRO A 76 4.98 3.27 19.01
N GLU A 77 5.13 3.09 20.31
CA GLU A 77 4.31 2.21 21.15
C GLU A 77 2.83 2.61 21.16
N ARG A 78 2.54 3.87 20.87
CA ARG A 78 1.17 4.42 20.81
C ARG A 78 0.54 4.33 19.42
N SER A 79 1.26 3.83 18.42
CA SER A 79 0.78 3.73 17.03
C SER A 79 -0.54 2.96 16.91
N PHE A 80 -0.76 1.94 17.74
CA PHE A 80 -2.01 1.16 17.77
C PHE A 80 -3.25 2.00 18.08
N PHE A 81 -3.12 3.14 18.77
CA PHE A 81 -4.25 4.01 19.04
C PHE A 81 -4.85 4.62 17.78
N ILE A 82 -4.11 4.66 16.67
CA ILE A 82 -4.65 5.15 15.40
C ILE A 82 -5.80 4.26 14.90
N MET A 83 -5.78 2.96 15.23
CA MET A 83 -6.85 2.00 14.92
C MET A 83 -7.96 2.00 15.97
N ILE A 84 -7.57 2.07 17.25
CA ILE A 84 -8.51 1.91 18.37
C ILE A 84 -9.33 3.19 18.59
N ARG A 85 -8.72 4.37 18.40
CA ARG A 85 -9.34 5.69 18.60
C ARG A 85 -8.99 6.64 17.45
N PRO A 86 -9.53 6.40 16.24
CA PRO A 86 -9.18 7.17 15.06
C PRO A 86 -9.76 8.59 15.09
N ASN A 87 -8.98 9.57 14.65
CA ASN A 87 -9.48 10.90 14.32
C ASN A 87 -9.71 10.99 12.81
N LEU A 88 -10.96 10.78 12.38
CA LEU A 88 -11.36 10.69 10.97
C LEU A 88 -11.05 11.93 10.12
N ARG A 89 -10.77 13.09 10.74
CA ARG A 89 -10.35 14.31 10.03
C ARG A 89 -8.87 14.27 9.61
N SER A 90 -8.07 13.40 10.20
CA SER A 90 -6.65 13.27 9.89
C SER A 90 -6.44 12.27 8.76
N ALA A 91 -5.75 12.71 7.70
CA ALA A 91 -5.33 11.85 6.60
C ALA A 91 -4.49 10.65 7.10
N MET A 92 -3.63 10.86 8.08
CA MET A 92 -2.81 9.81 8.66
C MET A 92 -3.64 8.67 9.31
N SER A 93 -4.81 8.99 9.87
CA SER A 93 -5.68 7.97 10.47
C SER A 93 -6.32 7.05 9.43
N GLY A 94 -6.71 7.59 8.26
CA GLY A 94 -7.30 6.83 7.18
C GLY A 94 -6.30 5.87 6.52
N PHE A 95 -5.03 6.27 6.44
CA PHE A 95 -3.95 5.44 5.88
C PHE A 95 -3.90 4.08 6.54
N GLY A 96 -3.97 4.01 7.88
CA GLY A 96 -3.85 2.74 8.56
C GLY A 96 -5.01 1.76 8.23
N PHE A 97 -6.23 2.25 8.02
CA PHE A 97 -7.35 1.39 7.61
C PHE A 97 -7.18 0.90 6.17
N ILE A 98 -6.78 1.79 5.26
CA ILE A 98 -6.50 1.45 3.85
C ILE A 98 -5.38 0.41 3.78
N TYR A 99 -4.29 0.63 4.53
CA TYR A 99 -3.18 -0.30 4.65
C TYR A 99 -3.62 -1.66 5.18
N SER A 100 -4.43 -1.69 6.25
CA SER A 100 -4.90 -2.95 6.85
C SER A 100 -5.83 -3.72 5.91
N PHE A 101 -6.72 -3.03 5.21
CA PHE A 101 -7.57 -3.62 4.18
C PHE A 101 -6.72 -4.23 3.05
N TYR A 102 -5.74 -3.47 2.56
CA TYR A 102 -4.86 -3.93 1.49
C TYR A 102 -4.00 -5.13 1.92
N MET A 103 -3.46 -5.11 3.14
CA MET A 103 -2.74 -6.23 3.74
C MET A 103 -3.62 -7.49 3.80
N ALA A 104 -4.86 -7.37 4.25
CA ALA A 104 -5.79 -8.50 4.30
C ALA A 104 -6.10 -9.05 2.91
N LEU A 105 -6.36 -8.18 1.93
CA LEU A 105 -6.60 -8.58 0.53
C LEU A 105 -5.40 -9.35 -0.03
N LEU A 106 -4.20 -8.83 0.17
CA LEU A 106 -2.95 -9.40 -0.34
C LEU A 106 -2.63 -10.75 0.32
N LEU A 107 -2.83 -10.88 1.64
CA LEU A 107 -2.70 -12.15 2.36
C LEU A 107 -3.69 -13.20 1.86
N LEU A 108 -4.95 -12.81 1.60
CA LEU A 108 -5.97 -13.72 1.06
C LEU A 108 -5.59 -14.17 -0.35
N GLU A 109 -5.16 -13.25 -1.23
CA GLU A 109 -4.75 -13.60 -2.60
C GLU A 109 -3.57 -14.58 -2.59
N ILE A 110 -2.54 -14.30 -1.80
CA ILE A 110 -1.39 -15.21 -1.61
C ILE A 110 -1.86 -16.56 -1.07
N TRP A 111 -2.71 -16.56 -0.04
CA TRP A 111 -3.20 -17.81 0.55
C TRP A 111 -3.93 -18.67 -0.49
N PHE A 112 -4.83 -18.10 -1.30
CA PHE A 112 -5.52 -18.85 -2.36
C PHE A 112 -4.57 -19.34 -3.47
N ILE A 113 -3.60 -18.52 -3.89
CA ILE A 113 -2.64 -18.90 -4.94
C ILE A 113 -1.72 -20.03 -4.48
N TYR A 114 -1.22 -19.96 -3.25
CA TYR A 114 -0.31 -20.95 -2.68
C TYR A 114 -1.02 -22.09 -1.96
N ARG A 115 -2.35 -22.08 -1.89
CA ARG A 115 -3.16 -23.12 -1.25
C ARG A 115 -2.79 -24.55 -1.69
N PRO A 116 -2.62 -24.86 -2.99
CA PRO A 116 -2.23 -26.21 -3.42
C PRO A 116 -0.85 -26.61 -2.89
N LEU A 117 0.10 -25.67 -2.85
CA LEU A 117 1.44 -25.90 -2.32
C LEU A 117 1.39 -26.15 -0.80
N ILE A 118 0.62 -25.37 -0.06
CA ILE A 118 0.46 -25.51 1.39
C ILE A 118 -0.13 -26.88 1.74
N VAL A 119 -1.13 -27.33 0.98
CA VAL A 119 -1.74 -28.66 1.16
C VAL A 119 -0.73 -29.77 0.86
N ASP A 120 0.06 -29.66 -0.21
CA ASP A 120 1.10 -30.64 -0.53
C ASP A 120 2.20 -30.69 0.55
N LEU A 121 2.65 -29.54 1.03
CA LEU A 121 3.61 -29.44 2.13
C LEU A 121 3.06 -30.04 3.43
N SER A 122 1.77 -29.86 3.72
CA SER A 122 1.13 -30.47 4.90
C SER A 122 1.17 -32.00 4.86
N ARG A 123 1.11 -32.60 3.67
CA ARG A 123 1.17 -34.06 3.47
C ARG A 123 2.60 -34.59 3.53
N ASN A 124 3.50 -33.91 2.84
CA ASN A 124 4.87 -34.37 2.62
C ASN A 124 5.84 -33.92 3.73
N ALA A 125 5.38 -33.15 4.72
CA ALA A 125 6.21 -32.72 5.84
C ALA A 125 6.80 -33.90 6.62
N SER A 126 8.14 -33.93 6.70
CA SER A 126 8.93 -34.91 7.43
C SER A 126 8.80 -34.77 8.95
N THR A 127 8.62 -33.55 9.44
CA THR A 127 8.55 -33.24 10.87
C THR A 127 7.11 -33.01 11.32
N ALA A 128 6.73 -33.54 12.49
CA ALA A 128 5.39 -33.38 13.05
C ALA A 128 4.99 -31.92 13.30
N ALA A 129 5.93 -31.08 13.72
CA ALA A 129 5.71 -29.64 13.91
C ALA A 129 5.40 -28.92 12.59
N ALA A 130 6.18 -29.19 11.53
CA ALA A 130 5.94 -28.63 10.20
C ALA A 130 4.60 -29.09 9.63
N ARG A 131 4.26 -30.37 9.84
CA ARG A 131 2.95 -30.93 9.46
C ARG A 131 1.81 -30.20 10.15
N LEU A 132 1.90 -29.98 11.46
CA LEU A 132 0.89 -29.25 12.23
C LEU A 132 0.76 -27.81 11.71
N PHE A 133 1.88 -27.12 11.52
CA PHE A 133 1.91 -25.74 11.01
C PHE A 133 1.21 -25.61 9.65
N TYR A 134 1.61 -26.40 8.65
CA TYR A 134 0.97 -26.35 7.34
C TYR A 134 -0.48 -26.87 7.37
N SER A 135 -0.82 -27.79 8.27
CA SER A 135 -2.22 -28.24 8.44
C SER A 135 -3.11 -27.12 8.96
N VAL A 136 -2.61 -26.30 9.89
CA VAL A 136 -3.34 -25.14 10.42
C VAL A 136 -3.56 -24.11 9.30
N ILE A 137 -2.52 -23.80 8.51
CA ILE A 137 -2.63 -22.88 7.37
C ILE A 137 -3.54 -23.44 6.26
N ALA A 138 -3.52 -24.76 6.03
CA ALA A 138 -4.41 -25.44 5.12
C ALA A 138 -5.86 -25.56 5.65
N LEU A 139 -6.13 -25.10 6.89
CA LEU A 139 -7.42 -25.26 7.58
C LEU A 139 -7.87 -26.73 7.67
N GLY A 140 -6.91 -27.65 7.81
CA GLY A 140 -7.15 -29.09 7.85
C GLY A 140 -7.53 -29.71 6.49
N VAL A 141 -7.55 -28.94 5.41
CA VAL A 141 -7.87 -29.45 4.08
C VAL A 141 -6.73 -30.32 3.57
N ARG A 142 -7.05 -31.57 3.24
CA ARG A 142 -6.08 -32.52 2.70
C ARG A 142 -6.13 -32.63 1.19
N GLU A 143 -7.26 -32.38 0.55
CA GLU A 143 -7.39 -32.47 -0.91
C GLU A 143 -8.19 -31.29 -1.45
N ILE A 144 -7.78 -30.83 -2.62
CA ILE A 144 -8.51 -29.79 -3.36
C ILE A 144 -9.10 -30.47 -4.59
N PRO A 145 -10.41 -30.82 -4.58
CA PRO A 145 -11.06 -31.41 -5.74
C PRO A 145 -11.13 -30.39 -6.88
N GLU A 146 -11.20 -30.86 -8.13
CA GLU A 146 -11.28 -29.99 -9.31
C GLU A 146 -12.37 -28.89 -9.28
N PRO A 147 -13.61 -29.14 -8.82
CA PRO A 147 -14.58 -28.06 -8.66
C PRO A 147 -14.10 -26.96 -7.71
N ALA A 148 -13.37 -27.29 -6.64
CA ALA A 148 -12.83 -26.30 -5.71
C ALA A 148 -11.70 -25.48 -6.34
N ARG A 149 -10.85 -26.09 -7.19
CA ARG A 149 -9.81 -25.35 -7.94
C ARG A 149 -10.38 -24.27 -8.85
N ARG A 150 -11.53 -24.54 -9.49
CA ARG A 150 -12.22 -23.56 -10.33
C ARG A 150 -12.77 -22.39 -9.51
N ILE A 151 -13.25 -22.66 -8.30
CA ILE A 151 -13.71 -21.62 -7.37
C ILE A 151 -12.53 -20.79 -6.90
N ASP A 152 -11.43 -21.42 -6.49
CA ASP A 152 -10.20 -20.74 -6.07
C ASP A 152 -9.70 -19.80 -7.18
N ALA A 153 -9.67 -20.25 -8.44
CA ALA A 153 -9.28 -19.41 -9.58
C ALA A 153 -10.19 -18.19 -9.80
N ARG A 154 -11.51 -18.34 -9.58
CA ARG A 154 -12.47 -17.22 -9.65
C ARG A 154 -12.24 -16.23 -8.51
N ILE A 155 -12.02 -16.73 -7.30
CA ILE A 155 -11.73 -15.90 -6.12
C ILE A 155 -10.43 -15.12 -6.33
N ILE A 156 -9.36 -15.76 -6.83
CA ILE A 156 -8.09 -15.09 -7.13
C ILE A 156 -8.30 -13.97 -8.16
N THR A 157 -9.06 -14.24 -9.22
CA THR A 157 -9.34 -13.22 -10.24
C THR A 157 -10.15 -12.05 -9.66
N LEU A 158 -11.11 -12.33 -8.78
CA LEU A 158 -11.90 -11.32 -8.08
C LEU A 158 -11.04 -10.48 -7.13
N LEU A 159 -10.22 -11.12 -6.29
CA LEU A 159 -9.33 -10.46 -5.34
C LEU A 159 -8.33 -9.57 -6.07
N ALA A 160 -7.69 -10.08 -7.13
CA ALA A 160 -6.78 -9.28 -7.96
C ALA A 160 -7.52 -8.11 -8.63
N GLY A 161 -8.76 -8.31 -9.08
CA GLY A 161 -9.60 -7.26 -9.65
C GLY A 161 -9.96 -6.15 -8.64
N ILE A 162 -10.27 -6.49 -7.39
CA ILE A 162 -10.49 -5.55 -6.28
C ILE A 162 -9.16 -4.91 -5.83
N GLY A 163 -8.07 -5.66 -5.92
CA GLY A 163 -6.75 -5.23 -5.50
C GLY A 163 -6.16 -4.13 -6.38
N ILE A 164 -6.50 -4.07 -7.68
CA ILE A 164 -6.07 -2.99 -8.57
C ILE A 164 -6.54 -1.61 -8.07
N PRO A 165 -7.84 -1.33 -7.88
CA PRO A 165 -8.29 -0.05 -7.35
C PRO A 165 -7.80 0.15 -5.90
N ALA A 166 -7.73 -0.91 -5.09
CA ALA A 166 -7.20 -0.80 -3.73
C ALA A 166 -5.71 -0.36 -3.72
N ALA A 167 -4.89 -0.84 -4.65
CA ALA A 167 -3.50 -0.43 -4.81
C ALA A 167 -3.40 1.04 -5.21
N CYS A 168 -4.23 1.48 -6.17
CA CYS A 168 -4.30 2.89 -6.57
C CYS A 168 -4.74 3.80 -5.42
N ILE A 169 -5.69 3.35 -4.59
CA ILE A 169 -6.11 4.09 -3.40
C ILE A 169 -4.98 4.12 -2.37
N LEU A 170 -4.29 3.00 -2.11
CA LEU A 170 -3.20 2.95 -1.15
C LEU A 170 -2.09 3.95 -1.50
N THR A 171 -1.62 3.96 -2.75
CA THR A 171 -0.58 4.90 -3.19
C THR A 171 -1.11 6.32 -3.34
N GLY A 172 -2.24 6.50 -4.03
CA GLY A 172 -2.81 7.83 -4.28
C GLY A 172 -3.20 8.56 -2.99
N TYR A 173 -3.72 7.84 -1.98
CA TYR A 173 -4.07 8.43 -0.69
C TYR A 173 -2.83 8.92 0.07
N VAL A 174 -1.73 8.17 -0.03
CA VAL A 174 -0.44 8.51 0.58
C VAL A 174 0.15 9.76 -0.09
N ASP A 175 0.10 9.83 -1.41
CA ASP A 175 0.69 10.93 -2.18
C ASP A 175 -0.18 12.20 -2.18
N LEU A 176 -1.47 12.09 -1.85
CA LEU A 176 -2.44 13.18 -1.89
C LEU A 176 -1.98 14.43 -1.14
N VAL A 177 -1.38 14.27 0.05
CA VAL A 177 -0.94 15.41 0.86
C VAL A 177 0.14 16.21 0.14
N LYS A 178 1.07 15.52 -0.54
CA LYS A 178 2.16 16.17 -1.26
C LYS A 178 1.69 16.77 -2.58
N ILE A 179 0.79 16.09 -3.29
CA ILE A 179 0.14 16.63 -4.48
C ILE A 179 -0.62 17.91 -4.12
N LEU A 180 -1.41 17.89 -3.04
CA LEU A 180 -2.16 19.05 -2.56
C LEU A 180 -1.24 20.21 -2.18
N GLU A 181 -0.12 19.96 -1.51
CA GLU A 181 0.87 21.00 -1.20
C GLU A 181 1.42 21.65 -2.48
N LEU A 182 1.80 20.84 -3.48
CA LEU A 182 2.28 21.36 -4.76
C LEU A 182 1.19 22.14 -5.49
N THR A 183 -0.06 21.65 -5.52
CA THR A 183 -1.18 22.34 -6.16
C THR A 183 -1.46 23.70 -5.51
N LEU A 184 -1.41 23.78 -4.17
CA LEU A 184 -1.60 25.04 -3.45
C LEU A 184 -0.46 26.04 -3.68
N ALA A 185 0.73 25.55 -4.02
CA ALA A 185 1.92 26.34 -4.30
C ALA A 185 2.19 26.49 -5.81
N ASN A 186 1.14 26.51 -6.65
CA ASN A 186 1.25 26.73 -8.10
C ASN A 186 2.21 25.72 -8.80
N GLY A 187 2.20 24.47 -8.34
CA GLY A 187 3.08 23.40 -8.81
C GLY A 187 4.55 23.54 -8.42
N ARG A 188 4.91 24.53 -7.59
CA ARG A 188 6.29 24.76 -7.15
C ARG A 188 6.55 24.08 -5.82
N ASP A 189 7.74 23.50 -5.69
CA ASP A 189 8.27 23.11 -4.39
C ASP A 189 8.57 24.37 -3.57
N PRO A 190 7.86 24.64 -2.45
CA PRO A 190 8.03 25.87 -1.67
C PRO A 190 9.46 26.04 -1.15
N ARG A 191 10.22 24.95 -1.04
CA ARG A 191 11.58 24.97 -0.49
C ARG A 191 12.64 25.28 -1.54
N THR A 192 12.53 24.71 -2.74
CA THR A 192 13.54 24.87 -3.79
C THR A 192 13.16 25.87 -4.86
N GLY A 193 11.89 26.28 -4.90
CA GLY A 193 11.33 27.14 -5.95
C GLY A 193 11.24 26.47 -7.32
N LYS A 194 11.58 25.17 -7.41
CA LYS A 194 11.54 24.42 -8.67
C LYS A 194 10.09 24.08 -9.03
N GLN A 195 9.77 24.23 -10.30
CA GLN A 195 8.50 23.77 -10.87
C GLN A 195 8.53 22.24 -10.97
N LEU A 196 7.73 21.57 -10.14
CA LEU A 196 7.59 20.10 -10.15
C LEU A 196 6.24 19.65 -10.71
N GLY A 197 5.20 20.47 -10.56
CA GLY A 197 3.86 20.28 -11.12
C GLY A 197 3.52 21.31 -12.21
N PRO A 198 2.31 21.25 -12.78
CA PRO A 198 1.83 22.26 -13.72
C PRO A 198 1.70 23.65 -13.07
N GLU A 199 1.85 24.70 -13.88
CA GLU A 199 1.63 26.09 -13.46
C GLU A 199 0.11 26.35 -13.45
N THR A 200 -0.52 26.15 -12.30
CA THR A 200 -1.97 26.28 -12.13
C THR A 200 -2.41 27.72 -11.78
N GLY A 201 -1.50 28.58 -11.33
CA GLY A 201 -1.81 29.87 -10.70
C GLY A 201 -1.80 29.80 -9.16
N GLU A 202 -1.72 30.96 -8.51
CA GLU A 202 -1.72 31.04 -7.05
C GLU A 202 -3.11 30.74 -6.49
N ALA A 203 -3.19 29.84 -5.51
CA ALA A 203 -4.47 29.38 -4.97
C ALA A 203 -5.32 30.51 -4.37
N THR A 204 -4.70 31.62 -3.97
CA THR A 204 -5.37 32.81 -3.42
C THR A 204 -6.00 33.72 -4.48
N GLU A 205 -5.65 33.55 -5.76
CA GLU A 205 -6.11 34.41 -6.85
C GLU A 205 -7.42 33.91 -7.48
N PHE A 206 -7.76 32.64 -7.31
CA PHE A 206 -9.02 32.07 -7.81
C PHE A 206 -10.23 32.66 -7.09
N GLN A 207 -11.16 33.22 -7.86
CA GLN A 207 -12.41 33.78 -7.35
C GLN A 207 -13.62 32.88 -7.60
N SER A 208 -13.48 31.87 -8.45
CA SER A 208 -14.55 30.90 -8.74
C SER A 208 -14.03 29.47 -8.87
N PHE A 209 -14.95 28.52 -8.75
CA PHE A 209 -14.65 27.09 -8.94
C PHE A 209 -14.36 26.75 -10.41
N ASP A 210 -14.91 27.52 -11.35
CA ASP A 210 -14.65 27.36 -12.78
C ASP A 210 -13.20 27.76 -13.13
N GLU A 211 -12.71 28.88 -12.59
CA GLU A 211 -11.30 29.30 -12.75
C GLU A 211 -10.31 28.26 -12.21
N LEU A 212 -10.66 27.58 -11.12
CA LEU A 212 -9.86 26.49 -10.56
C LEU A 212 -9.82 25.26 -11.49
N PHE A 213 -10.92 24.96 -12.18
CA PHE A 213 -10.99 23.82 -13.11
C PHE A 213 -10.31 24.10 -14.46
N GLU A 214 -10.28 25.36 -14.90
CA GLU A 214 -9.56 25.77 -16.12
C GLU A 214 -8.03 25.81 -15.95
N ALA A 215 -7.54 25.76 -14.70
CA ALA A 215 -6.13 25.85 -14.37
C ALA A 215 -5.29 24.58 -14.69
N TRP A 216 -5.91 23.46 -15.08
CA TRP A 216 -5.22 22.20 -15.40
C TRP A 216 -5.65 21.63 -16.75
#